data_AF-A0A3M2VKL8-F1
#
_entry.id   AF-A0A3M2VKL8-F1
#
_cell.length_a   1.000
_cell.length_b   1.000
_cell.length_c   1.000
_cell.angle_alpha   90.00
_cell.angle_beta   90.00
_cell.angle_gamma   90.00
#
_symmetry.space_group_name_H-M   'P 1'
#
loop_
_entity.id
_entity.type
_entity.pdbx_description
1 polymer ?
#
loop_
_entity_poly.entity_id
_entity_poly.type
_entity_poly.pdbx_seq_one_letter_code
_entity_poly.pdbx_strand_id
1 'polypeptide(L)'
;MAKKVTKSCPVSCRFTDEQFARFAEPIAQSGLKPARFFHDLVMSRSPTFERSVIDKQRMQQVFEKSGHALNRVAYSANSAPYNGTLYQKQYLHWLNKLNAIQQLLLTVLPETDPPKPARPVHNGNRGSPDVSGNKVHIIRFRLTQDEMAQFDDMIKRAGCSASAFFRELILNQTPVFKEFTGFRKRIVFIVNKAGNNISQLAYIAKSASDRGLIADSVRDKWYESLVVIETILLAGIEYAD
;
A
#
# COMPACT_ATOMS: atom_id res chain seq x y z
N MET A 1 13.03 32.84 -37.49
CA MET A 1 14.11 32.40 -36.57
C MET A 1 13.53 31.36 -35.62
N ALA A 2 14.01 30.11 -35.65
CA ALA A 2 13.53 29.08 -34.73
C ALA A 2 13.95 29.44 -33.30
N LYS A 3 12.97 29.55 -32.39
CA LYS A 3 13.19 29.86 -30.97
C LYS A 3 14.08 28.76 -30.38
N LYS A 4 15.26 29.12 -29.87
CA LYS A 4 16.20 28.18 -29.26
C LYS A 4 15.54 27.56 -28.02
N VAL A 5 15.11 26.31 -28.11
CA VAL A 5 14.42 25.63 -27.01
C VAL A 5 15.41 25.49 -25.85
N THR A 6 15.07 26.07 -24.71
CA THR A 6 15.96 26.13 -23.55
C THR A 6 15.83 24.83 -22.75
N LYS A 7 16.88 24.00 -22.75
CA LYS A 7 16.96 22.79 -21.93
C LYS A 7 17.39 23.18 -20.51
N SER A 8 16.43 23.47 -19.63
CA SER A 8 16.67 24.00 -18.29
C SER A 8 16.66 22.95 -17.17
N CYS A 9 16.04 21.79 -17.38
CA CYS A 9 15.80 20.80 -16.32
C CYS A 9 16.92 19.75 -16.28
N PRO A 10 17.84 19.77 -15.30
CA PRO A 10 18.89 18.76 -15.20
C PRO A 10 18.34 17.44 -14.65
N VAL A 11 18.65 16.34 -15.33
CA VAL A 11 18.40 14.98 -14.84
C VAL A 11 19.74 14.34 -14.50
N SER A 12 19.83 13.73 -13.32
CA SER A 12 21.03 13.04 -12.84
C SER A 12 20.66 11.73 -12.15
N CYS A 13 21.28 10.65 -12.62
CA CYS A 13 21.07 9.30 -12.10
C CYS A 13 22.45 8.64 -11.89
N ARG A 14 22.60 7.90 -10.79
CA ARG A 14 23.82 7.14 -10.49
C ARG A 14 23.63 5.68 -10.85
N PHE A 15 24.69 5.01 -11.32
CA PHE A 15 24.70 3.63 -11.80
C PHE A 15 25.93 2.90 -11.26
N THR A 16 25.81 1.58 -11.08
CA THR A 16 26.97 0.70 -10.86
C THR A 16 27.72 0.48 -12.18
N ASP A 17 28.93 -0.05 -12.09
CA ASP A 17 29.76 -0.39 -13.27
C ASP A 17 29.03 -1.34 -14.20
N GLU A 18 28.47 -2.42 -13.64
CA GLU A 18 27.70 -3.42 -14.39
C GLU A 18 26.48 -2.82 -15.11
N GLN A 19 25.82 -1.85 -14.49
CA GLN A 19 24.66 -1.18 -15.09
C GLN A 19 25.09 -0.24 -16.22
N PHE A 20 26.17 0.50 -16.03
CA PHE A 20 26.66 1.45 -17.02
C PHE A 20 27.27 0.74 -18.24
N ALA A 21 27.98 -0.37 -18.03
CA ALA A 21 28.64 -1.15 -19.08
C ALA A 21 27.67 -1.59 -20.19
N ARG A 22 26.39 -1.86 -19.85
CA ARG A 22 25.34 -2.25 -20.81
C ARG A 22 25.06 -1.22 -21.90
N PHE A 23 25.44 0.04 -21.67
CA PHE A 23 25.19 1.13 -22.62
C PHE A 23 26.41 1.48 -23.47
N ALA A 24 27.60 0.92 -23.20
CA ALA A 24 28.82 1.26 -23.92
C ALA A 24 28.70 0.99 -25.43
N GLU A 25 28.26 -0.23 -25.79
CA GLU A 25 28.05 -0.62 -27.19
C GLU A 25 26.88 0.14 -27.86
N PRO A 26 25.67 0.24 -27.26
CA PRO A 26 24.59 1.05 -27.83
C PRO A 26 24.95 2.53 -28.07
N ILE A 27 25.72 3.15 -27.17
CA ILE A 27 26.20 4.53 -27.35
C ILE A 27 27.14 4.60 -28.55
N ALA A 28 28.12 3.69 -28.65
CA ALA A 28 29.07 3.66 -29.75
C ALA A 28 28.37 3.45 -31.11
N GLN A 29 27.42 2.53 -31.19
CA GLN A 29 26.64 2.26 -32.39
C GLN A 29 25.75 3.44 -32.80
N SER A 30 25.22 4.19 -31.84
CA SER A 30 24.36 5.36 -32.13
C SER A 30 25.11 6.55 -32.74
N GLY A 31 26.44 6.64 -32.53
CA GLY A 31 27.23 7.82 -32.88
C GLY A 31 26.88 9.10 -32.10
N LEU A 32 25.96 9.03 -31.13
CA LEU A 32 25.52 10.16 -30.32
C LEU A 32 26.45 10.38 -29.12
N LYS A 33 26.53 11.64 -28.66
CA LYS A 33 27.10 11.92 -27.34
C LYS A 33 26.25 11.24 -26.25
N PRO A 34 26.85 10.69 -25.19
CA PRO A 34 26.12 9.98 -24.13
C PRO A 34 24.90 10.75 -23.60
N ALA A 35 25.04 12.05 -23.34
CA ALA A 35 23.92 12.87 -22.85
C ALA A 35 22.73 12.94 -23.83
N ARG A 36 22.99 12.91 -25.15
CA ARG A 36 21.93 12.89 -26.16
C ARG A 36 21.33 11.49 -26.29
N PHE A 37 22.17 10.46 -26.25
CA PHE A 37 21.71 9.07 -26.22
C PHE A 37 20.74 8.81 -25.06
N PHE A 38 21.11 9.16 -23.82
CA PHE A 38 20.25 8.93 -22.65
C PHE A 38 18.99 9.80 -22.64
N HIS A 39 19.08 11.02 -23.17
CA HIS A 39 17.91 11.86 -23.39
C HIS A 39 16.91 11.16 -24.32
N ASP A 40 17.37 10.73 -25.49
CA ASP A 40 16.51 10.11 -26.51
C ASP A 40 15.99 8.75 -26.03
N LEU A 41 16.81 7.99 -25.29
CA LEU A 41 16.42 6.76 -24.62
C LEU A 41 15.23 6.98 -23.68
N VAL A 42 15.32 7.96 -22.79
CA VAL A 42 14.26 8.28 -21.81
C VAL A 42 12.99 8.73 -22.52
N MET A 43 13.10 9.58 -23.55
CA MET A 43 11.94 10.01 -24.34
C MET A 43 11.28 8.87 -25.11
N SER A 44 12.04 7.84 -25.47
CA SER A 44 11.51 6.66 -26.18
C SER A 44 10.76 5.68 -25.26
N ARG A 45 10.88 5.83 -23.93
CA ARG A 45 10.23 4.90 -22.98
C ARG A 45 8.78 5.27 -22.75
N SER A 46 7.95 4.23 -22.66
CA SER A 46 6.55 4.34 -22.25
C SER A 46 6.36 3.58 -20.94
N PRO A 47 6.43 4.26 -19.79
CA PRO A 47 6.23 3.60 -18.50
C PRO A 47 4.78 3.16 -18.34
N THR A 48 4.60 2.00 -17.71
CA THR A 48 3.29 1.48 -17.37
C THR A 48 3.14 1.40 -15.86
N PHE A 49 1.89 1.52 -15.40
CA PHE A 49 1.56 1.37 -13.99
C PHE A 49 0.82 0.05 -13.80
N GLU A 50 1.28 -0.76 -12.83
CA GLU A 50 0.55 -1.96 -12.43
C GLU A 50 -0.84 -1.54 -11.94
N ARG A 51 -1.86 -2.12 -12.57
CA ARG A 51 -3.20 -2.06 -12.02
C ARG A 51 -3.22 -2.95 -10.80
N SER A 52 -3.57 -2.37 -9.65
CA SER A 52 -3.87 -3.15 -8.46
C SER A 52 -4.95 -4.18 -8.80
N VAL A 53 -4.71 -5.45 -8.50
CA VAL A 53 -5.73 -6.51 -8.59
C VAL A 53 -6.87 -6.21 -7.63
N ILE A 54 -6.58 -5.47 -6.56
CA ILE A 54 -7.52 -5.08 -5.52
C ILE A 54 -8.09 -3.70 -5.81
N ASP A 55 -9.41 -3.59 -5.73
CA ASP A 55 -10.12 -2.31 -5.72
C ASP A 55 -9.82 -1.57 -4.41
N LYS A 56 -8.78 -0.74 -4.44
CA LYS A 56 -8.31 0.05 -3.29
C LYS A 56 -9.41 0.96 -2.73
N GLN A 57 -10.25 1.53 -3.59
CA GLN A 57 -11.32 2.43 -3.17
C GLN A 57 -12.39 1.66 -2.39
N ARG A 58 -12.85 0.52 -2.94
CA ARG A 58 -13.80 -0.34 -2.25
C ARG A 58 -13.23 -0.90 -0.94
N MET A 59 -11.98 -1.34 -0.95
CA MET A 59 -11.32 -1.85 0.26
C MET A 59 -11.21 -0.76 1.34
N GLN A 60 -10.79 0.46 0.99
CA GLN A 60 -10.77 1.58 1.93
C GLN A 60 -12.15 1.82 2.54
N GLN A 61 -13.19 1.91 1.71
CA GLN A 61 -14.55 2.16 2.17
C GLN A 61 -15.07 1.08 3.11
N VAL A 62 -14.80 -0.20 2.79
CA VAL A 62 -15.19 -1.33 3.63
C VAL A 62 -14.45 -1.34 4.96
N PHE A 63 -13.14 -1.06 4.97
CA PHE A 63 -12.35 -0.97 6.19
C PHE A 63 -12.82 0.19 7.07
N GLU A 64 -13.09 1.37 6.50
CA GLU A 64 -13.63 2.52 7.23
C GLU A 64 -14.99 2.21 7.85
N LYS A 65 -15.94 1.66 7.06
CA LYS A 65 -17.26 1.25 7.55
C LYS A 65 -17.14 0.23 8.69
N SER A 66 -16.23 -0.73 8.56
CA SER A 66 -16.00 -1.78 9.56
C SER A 66 -15.40 -1.21 10.85
N GLY A 67 -14.39 -0.34 10.75
CA GLY A 67 -13.82 0.35 11.90
C GLY A 67 -14.84 1.23 12.64
N HIS A 68 -15.68 1.96 11.91
CA HIS A 68 -16.79 2.73 12.50
C HIS A 68 -17.85 1.83 13.15
N ALA A 69 -18.19 0.70 12.52
CA ALA A 69 -19.13 -0.26 13.08
C ALA A 69 -18.59 -0.89 14.38
N LEU A 70 -17.32 -1.31 14.42
CA LEU A 70 -16.66 -1.80 15.64
C LEU A 70 -16.71 -0.75 16.76
N ASN A 71 -16.37 0.50 16.44
CA ASN A 71 -16.42 1.59 17.42
C ASN A 71 -17.83 1.79 18.00
N ARG A 72 -18.88 1.70 17.17
CA ARG A 72 -20.27 1.78 17.66
C ARG A 72 -20.65 0.60 18.55
N VAL A 73 -20.18 -0.61 18.24
CA VAL A 73 -20.41 -1.78 19.10
C VAL A 73 -19.70 -1.60 20.43
N ALA A 74 -18.42 -1.21 20.42
CA ALA A 74 -17.64 -0.94 21.62
C ALA A 74 -18.31 0.13 22.48
N TYR A 75 -18.66 1.28 21.91
CA TYR A 75 -19.37 2.35 22.61
C TYR A 75 -20.68 1.86 23.24
N SER A 76 -21.53 1.19 22.45
CA SER A 76 -22.81 0.66 22.92
C SER A 76 -22.65 -0.37 24.04
N ALA A 77 -21.60 -1.20 23.97
CA ALA A 77 -21.33 -2.24 24.96
C ALA A 77 -20.81 -1.64 26.27
N ASN A 78 -19.96 -0.62 26.20
CA ASN A 78 -19.50 0.11 27.39
C ASN A 78 -20.63 0.85 28.11
N SER A 79 -21.55 1.45 27.35
CA SER A 79 -22.61 2.29 27.91
C SER A 79 -23.84 1.50 28.38
N ALA A 80 -23.82 0.17 28.30
CA ALA A 80 -25.00 -0.64 28.53
C ALA A 80 -25.38 -0.71 30.03
N PRO A 81 -26.59 -0.28 30.43
CA PRO A 81 -27.01 -0.25 31.83
C PRO A 81 -27.22 -1.67 32.37
N TYR A 82 -26.67 -1.98 33.55
CA TYR A 82 -26.74 -3.31 34.16
C TYR A 82 -28.19 -3.69 34.51
N ASN A 83 -28.79 -4.55 33.69
CA ASN A 83 -30.11 -5.16 33.92
C ASN A 83 -30.12 -6.58 33.34
N GLY A 84 -30.12 -7.59 34.22
CA GLY A 84 -29.80 -9.00 33.90
C GLY A 84 -30.52 -9.59 32.69
N THR A 85 -31.85 -9.41 32.56
CA THR A 85 -32.64 -10.02 31.47
C THR A 85 -32.47 -9.29 30.13
N LEU A 86 -32.25 -7.98 30.15
CA LEU A 86 -31.99 -7.17 28.96
C LEU A 86 -30.56 -7.39 28.44
N TYR A 87 -29.63 -7.77 29.31
CA TYR A 87 -28.22 -7.93 28.99
C TYR A 87 -27.96 -9.09 28.01
N GLN A 88 -28.46 -10.30 28.25
CA GLN A 88 -28.16 -11.45 27.39
C GLN A 88 -28.56 -11.20 25.92
N LYS A 89 -29.72 -10.58 25.68
CA LYS A 89 -30.17 -10.19 24.34
C LYS A 89 -29.26 -9.14 23.69
N GLN A 90 -28.73 -8.20 24.47
CA GLN A 90 -27.80 -7.18 23.97
C GLN A 90 -26.43 -7.79 23.58
N TYR A 91 -25.89 -8.72 24.37
CA TYR A 91 -24.62 -9.40 24.01
C TYR A 91 -24.75 -10.23 22.74
N LEU A 92 -25.87 -10.92 22.54
CA LEU A 92 -26.15 -11.63 21.29
C LEU A 92 -26.32 -10.66 20.12
N HIS A 93 -26.97 -9.52 20.34
CA HIS A 93 -27.12 -8.49 19.32
C HIS A 93 -25.77 -7.90 18.88
N TRP A 94 -24.86 -7.62 19.81
CA TRP A 94 -23.51 -7.16 19.49
C TRP A 94 -22.69 -8.26 18.80
N LEU A 95 -22.79 -9.53 19.24
CA LEU A 95 -22.16 -10.65 18.55
C LEU A 95 -22.59 -10.74 17.08
N ASN A 96 -23.90 -10.61 16.80
CA ASN A 96 -24.41 -10.59 15.43
C ASN A 96 -23.84 -9.40 14.62
N LYS A 97 -23.63 -8.24 15.25
CA LYS A 97 -22.95 -7.10 14.60
C LYS A 97 -21.48 -7.39 14.31
N LEU A 98 -20.76 -8.06 15.21
CA LEU A 98 -19.38 -8.50 14.95
C LEU A 98 -19.32 -9.45 13.76
N ASN A 99 -20.23 -10.43 13.70
CA ASN A 99 -20.33 -11.34 12.56
C ASN A 99 -20.64 -10.58 11.25
N ALA A 100 -21.53 -9.59 11.28
CA ALA A 100 -21.80 -8.76 10.10
C ALA A 100 -20.57 -7.95 9.65
N ILE A 101 -19.76 -7.45 10.59
CA ILE A 101 -18.49 -6.76 10.30
C ILE A 101 -17.49 -7.71 9.65
N GLN A 102 -17.34 -8.92 10.19
CA GLN A 102 -16.51 -9.96 9.61
C GLN A 102 -16.91 -10.25 8.16
N GLN A 103 -18.20 -10.50 7.91
CA GLN A 103 -18.70 -10.78 6.55
C GLN A 103 -18.44 -9.61 5.60
N LEU A 104 -18.63 -8.37 6.06
CA LEU A 104 -18.35 -7.19 5.25
C LEU A 104 -16.86 -7.10 4.87
N LEU A 105 -15.95 -7.33 5.81
CA LEU A 105 -14.52 -7.28 5.54
C LEU A 105 -14.07 -8.39 4.57
N LEU A 106 -14.68 -9.59 4.62
CA LEU A 106 -14.38 -10.67 3.69
C LEU A 106 -14.73 -10.31 2.23
N THR A 107 -15.66 -9.38 1.99
CA THR A 107 -16.06 -9.00 0.62
C THR A 107 -14.99 -8.26 -0.20
N VAL A 108 -13.88 -7.87 0.43
CA VAL A 108 -12.80 -7.09 -0.22
C VAL A 108 -11.44 -7.76 -0.16
N LEU A 109 -11.33 -8.93 0.46
CA LEU A 109 -10.13 -9.74 0.42
C LEU A 109 -10.34 -10.90 -0.56
N PRO A 110 -9.32 -11.25 -1.36
CA PRO A 110 -9.43 -12.41 -2.25
C PRO A 110 -9.59 -13.69 -1.42
N GLU A 111 -10.46 -14.60 -1.88
CA GLU A 111 -10.57 -15.95 -1.32
C GLU A 111 -9.30 -16.73 -1.70
N THR A 112 -8.24 -16.69 -0.88
CA THR A 112 -7.28 -17.79 -0.63
C THR A 112 -6.03 -17.36 0.18
N ASP A 113 -5.66 -18.29 1.06
CA ASP A 113 -4.42 -18.56 1.82
C ASP A 113 -3.72 -17.47 2.66
N PRO A 114 -3.15 -17.88 3.83
CA PRO A 114 -2.63 -16.97 4.84
C PRO A 114 -1.46 -16.12 4.32
N PRO A 115 -1.25 -14.94 4.94
CA PRO A 115 -0.09 -14.10 4.76
C PRO A 115 1.23 -14.84 4.53
N LYS A 116 1.85 -14.67 3.36
CA LYS A 116 3.27 -15.03 3.20
C LYS A 116 4.11 -14.07 4.03
N PRO A 117 5.13 -14.56 4.78
CA PRO A 117 5.92 -13.73 5.68
C PRO A 117 6.53 -12.53 4.94
N ALA A 118 6.45 -11.38 5.62
CA ALA A 118 6.89 -10.08 5.15
C ALA A 118 8.28 -10.15 4.52
N ARG A 119 8.35 -9.95 3.19
CA ARG A 119 9.60 -9.54 2.56
C ARG A 119 9.84 -8.08 2.96
N PRO A 120 11.08 -7.68 3.29
CA PRO A 120 11.38 -6.28 3.55
C PRO A 120 10.97 -5.45 2.33
N VAL A 121 9.95 -4.61 2.52
CA VAL A 121 9.44 -3.70 1.51
C VAL A 121 10.43 -2.55 1.42
N HIS A 122 11.46 -2.75 0.60
CA HIS A 122 12.10 -1.58 0.00
C HIS A 122 11.05 -0.97 -0.94
N ASN A 123 10.83 0.34 -0.87
CA ASN A 123 10.13 1.13 -1.91
C ASN A 123 10.91 1.10 -3.25
N GLY A 124 11.38 -0.07 -3.68
CA GLY A 124 12.00 -0.30 -4.97
C GLY A 124 10.88 -0.68 -5.92
N ASN A 125 10.58 0.21 -6.86
CA ASN A 125 9.89 -0.15 -8.08
C ASN A 125 10.50 -1.47 -8.61
N ARG A 126 9.66 -2.49 -8.78
CA ARG A 126 10.08 -3.82 -9.23
C ARG A 126 10.52 -3.72 -10.69
N GLY A 127 11.79 -3.42 -10.91
CA GLY A 127 12.35 -3.31 -12.25
C GLY A 127 13.86 -3.47 -12.26
N SER A 128 14.57 -2.81 -11.35
CA SER A 128 16.03 -2.95 -11.27
C SER A 128 16.45 -4.04 -10.27
N PRO A 129 17.31 -5.00 -10.66
CA PRO A 129 17.97 -5.85 -9.69
C PRO A 129 18.72 -4.99 -8.67
N ASP A 130 18.63 -5.36 -7.39
CA ASP A 130 19.48 -4.79 -6.35
C ASP A 130 20.89 -5.36 -6.53
N VAL A 131 21.62 -4.79 -7.49
CA VAL A 131 23.00 -5.15 -7.73
C VAL A 131 23.83 -4.54 -6.60
N SER A 132 24.37 -5.39 -5.73
CA SER A 132 25.32 -4.99 -4.69
C SER A 132 26.55 -4.35 -5.34
N GLY A 133 26.73 -3.05 -5.15
CA GLY A 133 27.87 -2.33 -5.73
C GLY A 133 27.78 -0.82 -5.53
N ASN A 134 28.93 -0.16 -5.45
CA ASN A 134 28.98 1.29 -5.34
C ASN A 134 28.51 1.93 -6.65
N LYS A 135 27.56 2.87 -6.56
CA LYS A 135 27.05 3.61 -7.71
C LYS A 135 28.02 4.74 -8.09
N VAL A 136 29.07 4.40 -8.82
CA VAL A 136 30.18 5.31 -9.15
C VAL A 136 29.96 6.10 -10.45
N HIS A 137 29.16 5.59 -11.39
CA HIS A 137 28.89 6.28 -12.66
C HIS A 137 27.71 7.24 -12.53
N ILE A 138 27.90 8.49 -12.98
CA ILE A 138 26.83 9.51 -12.98
C ILE A 138 26.46 9.88 -14.41
N ILE A 139 25.22 9.57 -14.79
CA ILE A 139 24.64 10.00 -16.07
C ILE A 139 23.95 11.34 -15.86
N ARG A 140 24.26 12.31 -16.73
CA ARG A 140 23.65 13.64 -16.73
C ARG A 140 23.16 14.01 -18.12
N PHE A 141 21.91 14.45 -18.20
CA PHE A 141 21.33 15.04 -19.40
C PHE A 141 20.33 16.14 -18.99
N ARG A 142 19.85 16.92 -19.95
CA ARG A 142 18.90 18.00 -19.70
C ARG A 142 17.66 17.82 -20.53
N LEU A 143 16.52 17.99 -19.88
CA LEU A 143 15.21 18.08 -20.51
C LEU A 143 14.79 19.54 -20.67
N THR A 144 13.92 19.79 -21.62
CA THR A 144 13.13 21.01 -21.69
C THR A 144 12.02 20.99 -20.63
N GLN A 145 11.44 22.15 -20.35
CA GLN A 145 10.33 22.23 -19.39
C GLN A 145 9.13 21.39 -19.83
N ASP A 146 8.81 21.41 -21.12
CA ASP A 146 7.67 20.67 -21.69
C ASP A 146 7.90 19.15 -21.65
N GLU A 147 9.13 18.70 -21.90
CA GLU A 147 9.51 17.28 -21.75
C GLU A 147 9.44 16.85 -20.28
N MET A 148 9.92 17.67 -19.34
CA MET A 148 9.87 17.34 -17.92
C MET A 148 8.43 17.27 -17.40
N ALA A 149 7.55 18.16 -17.87
CA ALA A 149 6.14 18.19 -17.47
C ALA A 149 5.40 16.87 -17.78
N GLN A 150 5.81 16.14 -18.83
CA GLN A 150 5.25 14.82 -19.16
C GLN A 150 5.55 13.77 -18.07
N PHE A 151 6.67 13.92 -17.36
CA PHE A 151 7.08 12.99 -16.32
C PHE A 151 6.64 13.43 -14.92
N ASP A 152 6.34 14.70 -14.68
CA ASP A 152 5.99 15.21 -13.35
C ASP A 152 4.79 14.48 -12.72
N ASP A 153 3.73 14.24 -13.51
CA ASP A 153 2.57 13.47 -13.04
C ASP A 153 2.94 12.00 -12.78
N MET A 154 3.73 11.39 -13.68
CA MET A 154 4.16 10.00 -13.54
C MET A 154 5.07 9.79 -12.33
N ILE A 155 5.99 10.72 -12.06
CA ILE A 155 6.89 10.69 -10.90
C ILE A 155 6.06 10.80 -9.61
N LYS A 156 5.08 11.73 -9.57
CA LYS A 156 4.17 11.88 -8.43
C LYS A 156 3.35 10.61 -8.22
N ARG A 157 2.78 10.04 -9.28
CA ARG A 157 2.00 8.80 -9.24
C ARG A 157 2.84 7.59 -8.84
N ALA A 158 4.11 7.53 -9.23
CA ALA A 158 5.04 6.48 -8.79
C ALA A 158 5.51 6.66 -7.34
N GLY A 159 5.37 7.86 -6.75
CA GLY A 159 5.79 8.17 -5.39
C GLY A 159 7.29 7.98 -5.12
N CYS A 160 8.12 8.07 -6.17
CA CYS A 160 9.57 7.93 -6.07
C CYS A 160 10.28 9.25 -6.43
N SER A 161 11.59 9.33 -6.16
CA SER A 161 12.37 10.50 -6.57
C SER A 161 12.55 10.52 -8.09
N ALA A 162 12.71 11.71 -8.68
CA ALA A 162 12.99 11.85 -10.11
C ALA A 162 14.22 11.01 -10.55
N SER A 163 15.26 10.96 -9.71
CA SER A 163 16.46 10.15 -9.98
C SER A 163 16.15 8.65 -10.03
N ALA A 164 15.30 8.15 -9.12
CA ALA A 164 14.87 6.76 -9.14
C ALA A 164 13.99 6.46 -10.36
N PHE A 165 13.05 7.35 -10.68
CA PHE A 165 12.17 7.23 -11.84
C PHE A 165 12.94 7.17 -13.16
N PHE A 166 13.81 8.15 -13.43
CA PHE A 166 14.60 8.18 -14.67
C PHE A 166 15.61 7.04 -14.76
N ARG A 167 16.13 6.57 -13.61
CA ARG A 167 16.98 5.39 -13.57
C ARG A 167 16.23 4.14 -14.03
N GLU A 168 14.99 3.95 -13.60
CA GLU A 168 14.14 2.85 -14.09
C GLU A 168 13.86 2.96 -15.59
N LEU A 169 13.57 4.16 -16.11
CA LEU A 169 13.40 4.36 -17.56
C LEU A 169 14.66 3.99 -18.37
N ILE A 170 15.84 4.27 -17.82
CA ILE A 170 17.12 3.96 -18.48
C ILE A 170 17.38 2.45 -18.45
N LEU A 171 17.20 1.81 -17.29
CA LEU A 171 17.56 0.40 -17.09
C LEU A 171 16.58 -0.57 -17.75
N ASN A 172 15.30 -0.20 -17.89
CA ASN A 172 14.24 -1.09 -18.34
C ASN A 172 13.63 -0.63 -19.66
N GLN A 173 13.40 -1.56 -20.57
CA GLN A 173 12.73 -1.28 -21.84
C GLN A 173 11.25 -0.98 -21.64
N THR A 174 10.61 -1.74 -20.76
CA THR A 174 9.20 -1.58 -20.34
C THR A 174 9.18 -1.33 -18.84
N PRO A 175 9.47 -0.10 -18.38
CA PRO A 175 9.52 0.21 -16.97
C PRO A 175 8.12 0.16 -16.37
N VAL A 176 7.98 -0.66 -15.31
CA VAL A 176 6.71 -0.89 -14.62
C VAL A 176 6.77 -0.26 -13.24
N PHE A 177 5.78 0.57 -12.92
CA PHE A 177 5.68 1.28 -11.65
C PHE A 177 4.45 0.84 -10.85
N LYS A 178 4.57 0.84 -9.53
CA LYS A 178 3.42 0.73 -8.63
C LYS A 178 2.91 2.12 -8.29
N GLU A 179 1.59 2.32 -8.34
CA GLU A 179 1.01 3.61 -8.00
C GLU A 179 1.05 3.87 -6.48
N PHE A 180 1.72 4.95 -6.10
CA PHE A 180 1.73 5.46 -4.75
C PHE A 180 0.41 6.16 -4.45
N THR A 181 -0.37 5.55 -3.56
CA THR A 181 -1.75 5.97 -3.29
C THR A 181 -1.91 6.48 -1.86
N GLY A 182 -0.88 6.40 -1.01
CA GLY A 182 -1.01 6.59 0.43
C GLY A 182 -1.95 5.59 1.13
N PHE A 183 -2.52 4.65 0.36
CA PHE A 183 -3.57 3.72 0.73
C PHE A 183 -3.18 2.88 1.94
N ARG A 184 -1.98 2.31 1.95
CA ARG A 184 -1.43 1.58 3.09
C ARG A 184 -1.46 2.38 4.39
N LYS A 185 -1.02 3.64 4.38
CA LYS A 185 -1.02 4.48 5.60
C LYS A 185 -2.44 4.63 6.15
N ARG A 186 -3.42 4.77 5.27
CA ARG A 186 -4.83 4.87 5.65
C ARG A 186 -5.35 3.55 6.23
N ILE A 187 -5.06 2.41 5.60
CA ILE A 187 -5.44 1.09 6.12
C ILE A 187 -4.81 0.84 7.49
N VAL A 188 -3.50 1.05 7.66
CA VAL A 188 -2.80 0.92 8.95
C VAL A 188 -3.46 1.76 10.04
N PHE A 189 -3.82 3.02 9.74
CA PHE A 189 -4.52 3.88 10.68
C PHE A 189 -5.87 3.30 11.12
N ILE A 190 -6.66 2.77 10.17
CA ILE A 190 -7.97 2.16 10.47
C ILE A 190 -7.78 0.91 11.34
N VAL A 191 -6.82 0.05 10.99
CA VAL A 191 -6.50 -1.19 11.72
C VAL A 191 -6.10 -0.89 13.17
N ASN A 192 -5.23 0.11 13.39
CA ASN A 192 -4.83 0.50 14.75
C ASN A 192 -6.03 0.97 15.60
N LYS A 193 -6.93 1.75 15.01
CA LYS A 193 -8.16 2.18 15.70
C LYS A 193 -9.09 0.99 15.99
N ALA A 194 -9.21 0.05 15.06
CA ALA A 194 -9.99 -1.15 15.25
C ALA A 194 -9.41 -2.06 16.33
N GLY A 195 -8.09 -2.22 16.42
CA GLY A 195 -7.40 -3.02 17.45
C GLY A 195 -7.71 -2.57 18.88
N ASN A 196 -7.78 -1.24 19.12
CA ASN A 196 -8.20 -0.69 20.41
C ASN A 196 -9.66 -1.10 20.74
N ASN A 197 -10.57 -1.01 19.77
CA ASN A 197 -11.97 -1.41 19.95
C ASN A 197 -12.10 -2.92 20.17
N ILE A 198 -11.30 -3.74 19.47
CA ILE A 198 -11.26 -5.20 19.62
C ILE A 198 -10.84 -5.56 21.04
N SER A 199 -9.74 -4.97 21.54
CA SER A 199 -9.25 -5.19 22.90
C SER A 199 -10.29 -4.81 23.95
N GLN A 200 -10.98 -3.69 23.74
CA GLN A 200 -12.06 -3.25 24.61
C GLN A 200 -13.25 -4.21 24.61
N LEU A 201 -13.70 -4.67 23.44
CA LEU A 201 -14.79 -5.63 23.32
C LEU A 201 -14.45 -6.99 23.95
N ALA A 202 -13.20 -7.44 23.81
CA ALA A 202 -12.72 -8.66 24.45
C ALA A 202 -12.77 -8.55 25.98
N TYR A 203 -12.36 -7.41 26.54
CA TYR A 203 -12.45 -7.15 27.98
C TYR A 203 -13.91 -7.12 28.46
N ILE A 204 -14.81 -6.48 27.71
CA ILE A 204 -16.25 -6.43 28.06
C ILE A 204 -16.85 -7.84 28.09
N ALA A 205 -16.57 -8.66 27.07
CA ALA A 205 -17.04 -10.05 27.02
C ALA A 205 -16.50 -10.87 28.19
N LYS A 206 -15.21 -10.72 28.53
CA LYS A 206 -14.60 -11.36 29.70
C LYS A 206 -15.36 -10.99 30.98
N SER A 207 -15.47 -9.69 31.25
CA SER A 207 -16.11 -9.16 32.46
C SER A 207 -17.58 -9.57 32.56
N ALA A 208 -18.28 -9.73 31.43
CA ALA A 208 -19.65 -10.21 31.41
C ALA A 208 -19.76 -11.69 31.80
N SER A 209 -18.85 -12.54 31.29
CA SER A 209 -18.79 -13.97 31.65
C SER A 209 -18.37 -14.15 33.11
N ASP A 210 -17.35 -13.42 33.59
CA ASP A 210 -16.91 -13.43 34.99
C ASP A 210 -18.04 -13.06 35.98
N ARG A 211 -18.98 -12.21 35.55
CA ARG A 211 -20.16 -11.79 36.33
C ARG A 211 -21.38 -12.70 36.14
N GLY A 212 -21.28 -13.76 35.34
CA GLY A 212 -22.39 -14.67 35.05
C GLY A 212 -23.50 -14.08 34.17
N LEU A 213 -23.25 -12.96 33.48
CA LEU A 213 -24.23 -12.29 32.62
C LEU A 213 -24.39 -12.98 31.28
N ILE A 214 -23.33 -13.66 30.83
CA ILE A 214 -23.31 -14.50 29.65
C ILE A 214 -22.62 -15.82 30.00
N ALA A 215 -22.99 -16.89 29.32
CA ALA A 215 -22.27 -18.14 29.41
C ALA A 215 -20.87 -18.02 28.77
N ASP A 216 -19.93 -18.82 29.26
CA ASP A 216 -18.57 -18.89 28.69
C ASP A 216 -18.59 -19.21 27.19
N SER A 217 -19.51 -20.06 26.74
CA SER A 217 -19.71 -20.37 25.31
C SER A 217 -20.11 -19.15 24.46
N VAL A 218 -20.73 -18.13 25.05
CA VAL A 218 -21.05 -16.87 24.35
C VAL A 218 -19.83 -15.96 24.31
N ARG A 219 -19.04 -15.91 25.41
CA ARG A 219 -17.76 -15.19 25.43
C ARG A 219 -16.78 -15.77 24.41
N ASP A 220 -16.70 -17.10 24.30
CA ASP A 220 -15.77 -17.76 23.38
C ASP A 220 -16.11 -17.42 21.92
N LYS A 221 -17.40 -17.38 21.57
CA LYS A 221 -17.86 -16.88 20.25
C LYS A 221 -17.47 -15.43 19.99
N TRP A 222 -17.49 -14.57 21.01
CA TRP A 222 -16.99 -13.20 20.85
C TRP A 222 -15.49 -13.19 20.53
N TYR A 223 -14.69 -13.99 21.23
CA TYR A 223 -13.26 -14.08 20.97
C TYR A 223 -12.96 -14.62 19.58
N GLU A 224 -13.65 -15.67 19.15
CA GLU A 224 -13.56 -16.19 17.79
C GLU A 224 -13.86 -15.10 16.75
N SER A 225 -14.99 -14.40 16.87
CA SER A 225 -15.35 -13.31 15.95
C SER A 225 -14.30 -12.18 15.96
N LEU A 226 -13.80 -11.78 17.13
CA LEU A 226 -12.82 -10.70 17.26
C LEU A 226 -11.47 -11.06 16.67
N VAL A 227 -10.99 -12.29 16.88
CA VAL A 227 -9.74 -12.82 16.30
C VAL A 227 -9.84 -12.89 14.79
N VAL A 228 -10.98 -13.34 14.25
CA VAL A 228 -11.19 -13.39 12.79
C VAL A 228 -11.19 -11.98 12.21
N ILE A 229 -11.88 -11.03 12.83
CA ILE A 229 -11.87 -9.62 12.41
C ILE A 229 -10.44 -9.05 12.43
N GLU A 230 -9.68 -9.28 13.50
CA GLU A 230 -8.29 -8.84 13.60
C GLU A 230 -7.41 -9.42 12.50
N THR A 231 -7.53 -10.74 12.25
CA THR A 231 -6.78 -11.44 11.21
C THR A 231 -7.04 -10.85 9.83
N ILE A 232 -8.31 -10.60 9.51
CA ILE A 232 -8.74 -9.99 8.23
C ILE A 232 -8.20 -8.56 8.11
N LEU A 233 -8.26 -7.77 9.19
CA LEU A 233 -7.74 -6.41 9.21
C LEU A 233 -6.23 -6.36 8.98
N LEU A 234 -5.47 -7.27 9.59
CA LEU A 234 -4.02 -7.38 9.41
C LEU A 234 -3.66 -7.82 7.99
N ALA A 235 -4.36 -8.82 7.43
CA ALA A 235 -4.20 -9.21 6.03
C ALA A 235 -4.43 -8.02 5.08
N GLY A 236 -5.38 -7.14 5.42
CA GLY A 236 -5.63 -5.93 4.66
C GLY A 236 -4.44 -4.97 4.57
N ILE A 237 -3.53 -4.96 5.55
CA ILE A 237 -2.30 -4.18 5.49
C ILE A 237 -1.38 -4.73 4.41
N GLU A 238 -1.23 -6.06 4.33
CA GLU A 238 -0.37 -6.72 3.36
C GLU A 238 -0.84 -6.52 1.93
N TYR A 239 -2.15 -6.61 1.71
CA TYR A 239 -2.77 -6.31 0.43
C TYR A 239 -2.69 -4.84 0.01
N ALA A 240 -2.35 -3.95 0.93
CA ALA A 240 -2.12 -2.54 0.64
C ALA A 240 -0.69 -2.21 0.17
N ASP A 241 0.24 -3.19 0.14
CA ASP A 241 1.61 -3.11 -0.43
C ASP A 241 1.69 -3.57 -1.91
#